data_AF-V9ETJ9-F1
#
_entry.id   AF-V9ETJ9-F1
#
_cell.length_a   1.000
_cell.length_b   1.000
_cell.length_c   1.000
_cell.angle_alpha   90.00
_cell.angle_beta   90.00
_cell.angle_gamma   90.00
#
_symmetry.space_group_name_H-M   'P 1'
#
loop_
_entity.id
_entity.type
_entity.pdbx_description
1 polymer ?
#
loop_
_entity_poly.entity_id
_entity_poly.type
_entity_poly.pdbx_seq_one_letter_code
_entity_poly.pdbx_strand_id
1 'polypeptide(L)'
;KVQSTEKLASKLQAEQIQKLLSSNHSPTYVFKALNLDKTGDEVFSTPLFTTWFNYLKTFNDKNPDKKESLLTSIHRYYQDHDVARIVEKAMTNPSTVKLANQLQDERYSRWLLNESSPKSAFYVFILTRVAQNITVTYFSGDNK
;
A
#
# COMPACT_ATOMS: atom_id res chain seq x y z
N LYS A 1 2.66 -31.27 -23.81
CA LYS A 1 4.00 -30.67 -23.63
C LYS A 1 4.00 -29.28 -22.96
N VAL A 2 2.84 -28.67 -22.64
CA VAL A 2 2.72 -27.29 -22.10
C VAL A 2 3.18 -27.16 -20.63
N GLN A 3 2.95 -28.17 -19.80
CA GLN A 3 3.31 -28.15 -18.37
C GLN A 3 4.83 -28.01 -18.11
N SER A 4 5.68 -28.44 -19.05
CA SER A 4 7.13 -28.31 -18.89
C SER A 4 7.61 -26.88 -19.15
N THR A 5 6.99 -26.17 -20.08
CA THR A 5 7.32 -24.77 -20.38
C THR A 5 6.82 -23.84 -19.27
N GLU A 6 5.63 -24.11 -18.73
CA GLU A 6 5.06 -23.37 -17.59
C GLU A 6 5.95 -23.44 -16.35
N LYS A 7 6.39 -24.64 -15.97
CA LYS A 7 7.30 -24.80 -14.82
C LYS A 7 8.62 -24.05 -14.99
N LEU A 8 9.18 -24.04 -16.20
CA LEU A 8 10.40 -23.29 -16.50
C LEU A 8 10.16 -21.78 -16.43
N ALA A 9 9.03 -21.30 -16.95
CA ALA A 9 8.66 -19.88 -16.89
C ALA A 9 8.47 -19.40 -15.44
N SER A 10 7.75 -20.17 -14.60
CA SER A 10 7.54 -19.83 -13.19
C SER A 10 8.86 -19.81 -12.40
N LYS A 11 9.76 -20.77 -12.68
CA LYS A 11 11.09 -20.78 -12.07
C LYS A 11 11.90 -19.55 -12.46
N LEU A 12 11.93 -19.21 -13.75
CA LEU A 12 12.63 -18.03 -14.26
C LEU A 12 12.07 -16.73 -13.66
N GLN A 13 10.75 -16.61 -13.53
CA GLN A 13 10.11 -15.46 -12.90
C GLN A 13 10.50 -15.32 -11.43
N ALA A 14 10.53 -16.44 -10.68
CA ALA A 14 10.95 -16.43 -9.28
C ALA A 14 12.40 -15.97 -9.13
N GLU A 15 13.31 -16.46 -9.99
CA GLU A 15 14.72 -16.05 -10.00
C GLU A 15 14.89 -14.55 -10.32
N GLN A 16 14.11 -14.01 -11.25
CA GLN A 16 14.12 -12.58 -11.57
C GLN A 16 13.67 -11.72 -10.39
N ILE A 17 12.59 -12.13 -9.70
CA ILE A 17 12.09 -11.44 -8.51
C ILE A 17 13.14 -11.51 -7.39
N GLN A 18 13.76 -12.67 -7.15
CA GLN A 18 14.80 -12.81 -6.14
C GLN A 18 16.01 -11.92 -6.44
N LYS A 19 16.46 -11.86 -7.71
CA LYS A 19 17.54 -10.98 -8.14
C LYS A 19 17.19 -9.51 -7.91
N LEU A 20 15.96 -9.11 -8.24
CA LEU A 20 15.46 -7.76 -8.02
C LEU A 20 15.43 -7.41 -6.52
N LEU A 21 14.90 -8.29 -5.67
CA LEU A 21 14.83 -8.06 -4.21
C LEU A 21 16.19 -8.14 -3.51
N SER A 22 17.19 -8.78 -4.15
CA SER A 22 18.56 -8.78 -3.66
C SER A 22 19.34 -7.52 -4.08
N SER A 23 18.80 -6.74 -5.01
CA SER A 23 19.37 -5.45 -5.39
C SER A 23 19.07 -4.39 -4.32
N ASN A 24 19.99 -3.43 -4.13
CA ASN A 24 19.78 -2.30 -3.23
C ASN A 24 19.09 -1.12 -3.94
N HIS A 25 18.13 -1.42 -4.83
CA HIS A 25 17.32 -0.39 -5.47
C HIS A 25 16.31 0.21 -4.47
N SER A 26 15.75 1.37 -4.82
CA SER A 26 14.79 2.02 -3.94
C SER A 26 13.48 1.20 -3.86
N PRO A 27 12.82 1.11 -2.70
CA PRO A 27 11.54 0.41 -2.57
C PRO A 27 10.48 0.87 -3.58
N THR A 28 10.39 2.18 -3.84
CA THR A 28 9.52 2.76 -4.86
C THR A 28 9.82 2.23 -6.27
N TYR A 29 11.10 2.03 -6.61
CA TYR A 29 11.48 1.41 -7.88
C TYR A 29 11.05 -0.05 -7.94
N VAL A 30 11.36 -0.83 -6.89
CA VAL A 30 11.01 -2.25 -6.84
C VAL A 30 9.50 -2.47 -6.87
N PHE A 31 8.72 -1.57 -6.26
CA PHE A 31 7.25 -1.60 -6.30
C PHE A 31 6.72 -1.61 -7.75
N LYS A 32 7.23 -0.68 -8.57
CA LYS A 32 6.90 -0.57 -9.99
C LYS A 32 7.43 -1.75 -10.81
N ALA A 33 8.65 -2.19 -10.54
CA ALA A 33 9.26 -3.34 -11.24
C ALA A 33 8.47 -4.64 -11.01
N LEU A 34 7.80 -4.77 -9.86
CA LEU A 34 6.86 -5.86 -9.58
C LEU A 34 5.45 -5.63 -10.14
N ASN A 35 5.22 -4.55 -10.89
CA ASN A 35 3.92 -4.10 -11.41
C ASN A 35 2.83 -3.92 -10.33
N LEU A 36 3.22 -3.63 -9.09
CA LEU A 36 2.25 -3.45 -8.01
C LEU A 36 1.39 -2.19 -8.22
N ASP A 37 1.89 -1.20 -8.96
CA ASP A 37 1.15 0.00 -9.38
C ASP A 37 -0.04 -0.28 -10.31
N LYS A 38 -0.10 -1.47 -10.93
CA LYS A 38 -1.18 -1.89 -11.82
C LYS A 38 -2.17 -2.85 -11.17
N THR A 39 -1.97 -3.16 -9.88
CA THR A 39 -2.78 -4.15 -9.17
C THR A 39 -4.14 -3.58 -8.72
N GLY A 40 -4.29 -2.26 -8.75
CA GLY A 40 -5.52 -1.59 -8.32
C GLY A 40 -5.74 -1.70 -6.81
N ASP A 41 -7.00 -1.79 -6.40
CA ASP A 41 -7.42 -1.64 -5.01
C ASP A 41 -7.07 -2.85 -4.12
N GLU A 42 -6.84 -4.01 -4.74
CA GLU A 42 -6.49 -5.27 -4.06
C GLU A 42 -5.00 -5.41 -3.78
N VAL A 43 -4.19 -4.37 -4.05
CA VAL A 43 -2.73 -4.45 -3.98
C VAL A 43 -2.23 -5.02 -2.65
N PHE A 44 -2.84 -4.64 -1.51
CA PHE A 44 -2.46 -5.13 -0.18
C PHE A 44 -2.77 -6.60 0.07
N SER A 45 -3.71 -7.17 -0.68
CA SER A 45 -4.08 -8.58 -0.59
C SER A 45 -3.15 -9.49 -1.40
N THR A 46 -2.24 -8.94 -2.21
CA THR A 46 -1.41 -9.75 -3.10
C THR A 46 -0.16 -10.32 -2.43
N PRO A 47 0.23 -11.57 -2.76
CA PRO A 47 1.48 -12.15 -2.27
C PRO A 47 2.74 -11.36 -2.66
N LEU A 48 2.71 -10.72 -3.84
CA LEU A 48 3.81 -9.88 -4.32
C LEU A 48 3.96 -8.61 -3.47
N PHE A 49 2.85 -8.00 -3.05
CA PHE A 49 2.92 -6.87 -2.12
C PHE A 49 3.53 -7.25 -0.77
N THR A 50 3.12 -8.39 -0.20
CA THR A 50 3.73 -8.90 1.05
C THR A 50 5.24 -9.09 0.92
N THR A 51 5.67 -9.64 -0.21
CA THR A 51 7.10 -9.83 -0.51
C THR A 51 7.82 -8.48 -0.60
N TRP A 52 7.24 -7.52 -1.33
CA TRP A 52 7.77 -6.17 -1.46
C TRP A 52 7.81 -5.41 -0.12
N PHE A 53 6.80 -5.58 0.73
CA PHE A 53 6.73 -4.90 2.03
C PHE A 53 7.82 -5.39 2.99
N ASN A 54 8.16 -6.68 2.95
CA ASN A 54 9.31 -7.22 3.69
C ASN A 54 10.64 -6.70 3.14
N TYR A 55 10.74 -6.52 1.82
CA TYR A 55 11.88 -5.86 1.19
C TYR A 55 12.02 -4.40 1.63
N LEU A 56 10.93 -3.62 1.65
CA LEU A 56 10.91 -2.24 2.14
C LEU A 56 11.50 -2.14 3.56
N LYS A 57 11.07 -3.02 4.48
CA LYS A 57 11.62 -3.07 5.85
C LYS A 57 13.12 -3.35 5.84
N THR A 58 13.53 -4.40 5.13
CA THR A 58 14.94 -4.80 5.02
C THR A 58 15.81 -3.68 4.42
N PHE A 59 15.29 -2.99 3.40
CA PHE A 59 15.97 -1.85 2.78
C PHE A 59 16.14 -0.71 3.78
N ASN A 60 15.09 -0.36 4.52
CA ASN A 60 15.12 0.72 5.51
C ASN A 60 16.05 0.44 6.69
N ASP A 61 16.15 -0.83 7.12
CA ASP A 61 17.07 -1.25 8.18
C ASP A 61 18.54 -1.16 7.71
N LYS A 62 18.80 -1.51 6.45
CA LYS A 62 20.15 -1.44 5.84
C LYS A 62 20.56 -0.04 5.40
N ASN A 63 19.60 0.84 5.12
CA ASN A 63 19.85 2.19 4.60
C ASN A 63 19.17 3.26 5.47
N PRO A 64 19.66 3.52 6.71
CA PRO A 64 18.99 4.44 7.63
C PRO A 64 18.80 5.86 7.11
N ASP A 65 19.73 6.34 6.26
CA ASP A 65 19.71 7.69 5.68
C ASP A 65 18.84 7.80 4.42
N LYS A 66 18.31 6.68 3.91
CA LYS A 66 17.55 6.61 2.65
C LYS A 66 16.20 5.94 2.82
N LYS A 67 15.68 5.90 4.05
CA LYS A 67 14.42 5.21 4.33
C LYS A 67 13.29 5.73 3.45
N GLU A 68 12.52 4.82 2.88
CA GLU A 68 11.27 5.14 2.22
C GLU A 68 10.11 4.68 3.08
N SER A 69 8.98 5.37 2.99
CA SER A 69 7.76 4.99 3.70
C SER A 69 6.81 4.20 2.78
N LEU A 70 5.82 3.51 3.36
CA LEU A 70 4.79 2.82 2.59
C LEU A 70 4.03 3.83 1.70
N LEU A 71 3.64 4.97 2.27
CA LEU A 71 2.99 6.08 1.59
C LEU A 71 3.83 6.61 0.43
N THR A 72 5.15 6.75 0.60
CA THR A 72 6.02 7.28 -0.45
C THR A 72 5.98 6.40 -1.70
N SER A 73 6.05 5.08 -1.51
CA SER A 73 6.04 4.12 -2.61
C SER A 73 4.69 4.04 -3.31
N ILE A 74 3.60 4.07 -2.55
CA ILE A 74 2.23 3.99 -3.08
C ILE A 74 1.85 5.30 -3.80
N HIS A 75 2.04 6.43 -3.14
CA HIS A 75 1.62 7.75 -3.66
C HIS A 75 2.42 8.17 -4.90
N ARG A 76 3.57 7.52 -5.18
CA ARG A 76 4.29 7.73 -6.44
C ARG A 76 3.47 7.31 -7.67
N TYR A 77 2.58 6.32 -7.53
CA TYR A 77 1.86 5.72 -8.65
C TYR A 77 0.34 5.75 -8.49
N TYR A 78 -0.16 5.73 -7.25
CA TYR A 78 -1.58 5.87 -6.94
C TYR A 78 -1.88 7.31 -6.55
N GLN A 79 -2.88 7.91 -7.18
CA GLN A 79 -3.33 9.26 -6.83
C GLN A 79 -4.15 9.21 -5.53
N ASP A 80 -4.39 10.37 -4.90
CA ASP A 80 -5.07 10.44 -3.60
C ASP A 80 -6.42 9.69 -3.55
N HIS A 81 -7.20 9.76 -4.63
CA HIS A 81 -8.47 9.04 -4.74
C HIS A 81 -8.29 7.50 -4.80
N ASP A 82 -7.26 7.01 -5.49
CA ASP A 82 -6.93 5.59 -5.53
C ASP A 82 -6.42 5.11 -4.16
N VAL A 83 -5.60 5.91 -3.49
CA VAL A 83 -5.11 5.64 -2.14
C VAL A 83 -6.27 5.49 -1.16
N ALA A 84 -7.29 6.34 -1.26
CA ALA A 84 -8.51 6.21 -0.46
C ALA A 84 -9.23 4.88 -0.71
N ARG A 85 -9.44 4.48 -1.98
CA ARG A 85 -10.07 3.19 -2.31
C ARG A 85 -9.25 1.99 -1.82
N ILE A 86 -7.92 2.01 -1.96
CA ILE A 86 -7.03 0.96 -1.44
C ILE A 86 -7.19 0.83 0.07
N VAL A 87 -7.23 1.95 0.79
CA VAL A 87 -7.45 1.95 2.25
C VAL A 87 -8.82 1.38 2.58
N GLU A 88 -9.89 1.84 1.94
CA GLU A 88 -11.25 1.34 2.17
C GLU A 88 -11.33 -0.17 1.93
N LYS A 89 -10.80 -0.64 0.80
CA LYS A 89 -10.75 -2.07 0.47
C LYS A 89 -9.96 -2.85 1.52
N ALA A 90 -8.77 -2.38 1.87
CA ALA A 90 -7.90 -3.05 2.84
C ALA A 90 -8.50 -3.05 4.26
N MET A 91 -9.36 -2.08 4.61
CA MET A 91 -10.10 -2.06 5.87
C MET A 91 -11.19 -3.14 5.95
N THR A 92 -11.73 -3.59 4.81
CA THR A 92 -12.74 -4.68 4.78
C THR A 92 -12.15 -6.07 4.98
N ASN A 93 -10.85 -6.24 4.83
CA ASN A 93 -10.18 -7.54 4.95
C ASN A 93 -9.31 -7.57 6.22
N PRO A 94 -9.61 -8.43 7.21
CA PRO A 94 -8.87 -8.50 8.48
C PRO A 94 -7.36 -8.69 8.32
N SER A 95 -6.91 -9.36 7.25
CA SER A 95 -5.49 -9.57 6.98
C SER A 95 -4.74 -8.30 6.54
N THR A 96 -5.45 -7.29 6.05
CA THR A 96 -4.87 -6.06 5.50
C THR A 96 -5.18 -4.80 6.32
N VAL A 97 -6.08 -4.87 7.32
CA VAL A 97 -6.45 -3.74 8.19
C VAL A 97 -5.24 -3.05 8.81
N LYS A 98 -4.22 -3.81 9.25
CA LYS A 98 -3.01 -3.23 9.85
C LYS A 98 -2.22 -2.37 8.85
N LEU A 99 -2.14 -2.80 7.59
CA LEU A 99 -1.48 -2.04 6.53
C LEU A 99 -2.28 -0.78 6.16
N ALA A 100 -3.61 -0.90 6.13
CA ALA A 100 -4.50 0.22 5.89
C ALA A 100 -4.34 1.32 6.96
N ASN A 101 -4.29 0.92 8.24
CA ASN A 101 -4.05 1.84 9.35
C ASN A 101 -2.66 2.50 9.25
N GLN A 102 -1.61 1.72 8.98
CA GLN A 102 -0.26 2.30 8.80
C GLN A 102 -0.22 3.33 7.67
N LEU A 103 -0.84 3.04 6.52
CA LEU A 103 -0.89 3.97 5.40
C LEU A 103 -1.66 5.26 5.77
N GLN A 104 -2.76 5.14 6.50
CA GLN A 104 -3.50 6.30 7.02
C GLN A 104 -2.63 7.13 7.98
N ASP A 105 -1.96 6.51 8.93
CA ASP A 105 -1.09 7.18 9.91
C ASP A 105 0.07 7.93 9.22
N GLU A 106 0.69 7.32 8.22
CA GLU A 106 1.73 7.97 7.41
C GLU A 106 1.15 9.17 6.63
N ARG A 107 -0.08 9.06 6.10
CA ARG A 107 -0.75 10.15 5.38
C ARG A 107 -1.05 11.33 6.30
N TYR A 108 -1.58 11.07 7.50
CA TYR A 108 -1.83 12.09 8.50
C TYR A 108 -0.53 12.75 8.97
N SER A 109 0.52 11.95 9.23
CA SER A 109 1.82 12.47 9.65
C SER A 109 2.44 13.38 8.59
N ARG A 110 2.44 12.95 7.32
CA ARG A 110 2.92 13.78 6.20
C ARG A 110 2.15 15.08 6.09
N TRP A 111 0.85 15.02 6.29
CA TRP A 111 0.00 16.20 6.20
C TRP A 111 0.20 17.16 7.38
N LEU A 112 0.32 16.67 8.62
CA LEU A 112 0.67 17.50 9.79
C LEU A 112 2.02 18.21 9.63
N LEU A 113 2.98 17.57 8.95
CA LEU A 113 4.27 18.17 8.63
C LEU A 113 4.16 19.25 7.53
N ASN A 114 3.20 19.11 6.61
CA ASN A 114 3.05 19.98 5.45
C ASN A 114 2.04 21.14 5.67
N GLU A 115 1.04 20.97 6.54
CA GLU A 115 0.07 22.01 6.88
C GLU A 115 0.34 22.57 8.28
N SER A 116 0.92 23.77 8.32
CA SER A 116 1.28 24.48 9.56
C SER A 116 0.09 25.02 10.37
N SER A 117 -1.11 24.45 10.25
CA SER A 117 -2.30 24.93 10.97
C SER A 117 -3.06 23.80 11.68
N PRO A 118 -3.03 23.76 13.02
CA PRO A 118 -3.85 22.89 13.84
C PRO A 118 -5.36 22.97 13.54
N LYS A 119 -5.82 24.06 12.93
CA LYS A 119 -7.22 24.23 12.53
C LYS A 119 -7.56 23.34 11.34
N SER A 120 -6.77 23.40 10.26
CA SER A 120 -6.96 22.51 9.11
C SER A 120 -6.82 21.05 9.55
N ALA A 121 -5.83 20.78 10.42
CA ALA A 121 -5.60 19.51 11.14
C ALA A 121 -6.89 18.86 11.63
N PHE A 122 -7.64 19.65 12.38
CA PHE A 122 -8.85 19.25 13.07
C PHE A 122 -10.07 19.11 12.15
N TYR A 123 -10.23 19.99 11.15
CA TYR A 123 -11.36 19.91 10.22
C TYR A 123 -11.34 18.62 9.39
N VAL A 124 -10.17 18.23 8.87
CA VAL A 124 -10.05 16.99 8.09
C VAL A 124 -10.29 15.76 8.98
N PHE A 125 -9.74 15.74 10.20
CA PHE A 125 -9.95 14.65 11.15
C PHE A 125 -11.44 14.43 11.46
N ILE A 126 -12.19 15.51 11.69
CA ILE A 126 -13.65 15.43 11.90
C ILE A 126 -14.33 14.91 10.64
N LEU A 127 -14.03 15.47 9.47
CA LEU A 127 -14.71 15.09 8.21
C LEU A 127 -14.45 13.63 7.83
N THR A 128 -13.23 13.10 8.02
CA THR A 128 -12.91 11.70 7.70
C THR A 128 -13.49 10.71 8.70
N ARG A 129 -13.48 11.02 10.00
CA ARG A 129 -14.13 10.18 11.03
C ARG A 129 -15.65 10.16 10.92
N VAL A 130 -16.26 11.32 10.65
CA VAL A 130 -17.70 11.43 10.45
C VAL A 130 -18.11 10.71 9.16
N ALA A 131 -17.33 10.84 8.07
CA ALA A 131 -17.58 10.07 6.85
C ALA A 131 -17.49 8.56 7.07
N GLN A 132 -16.50 8.05 7.83
CA GLN A 132 -16.40 6.61 8.15
C GLN A 132 -17.52 6.11 9.09
N ASN A 133 -18.01 6.94 10.01
CA ASN A 133 -19.17 6.58 10.85
C ASN A 133 -20.52 6.71 10.11
N ILE A 134 -20.62 7.56 9.10
CA ILE A 134 -21.81 7.70 8.25
C ILE A 134 -21.85 6.61 7.15
N THR A 135 -20.71 6.21 6.57
CA THR A 135 -20.69 5.14 5.57
C THR A 135 -20.93 3.75 6.18
N VAL A 136 -20.58 3.51 7.45
CA VAL A 136 -20.95 2.24 8.13
C VAL A 136 -22.46 2.16 8.43
N THR A 137 -23.14 3.30 8.60
CA THR A 137 -24.58 3.33 8.93
C THR A 137 -25.51 3.35 7.72
N TYR A 138 -25.01 3.59 6.49
CA TYR A 138 -25.86 3.64 5.28
C TYR A 138 -25.78 2.39 4.38
N PHE A 139 -24.90 1.41 4.65
CA PHE A 139 -24.79 0.18 3.84
C PHE A 139 -25.16 -1.12 4.60
N SER A 140 -25.68 -1.02 5.82
CA SER A 140 -26.27 -2.15 6.55
C SER A 140 -27.69 -1.78 6.98
N GLY A 141 -28.67 -2.07 6.13
CA GLY A 141 -30.07 -1.82 6.44
C GLY A 141 -31.02 -2.13 5.28
N ASP A 142 -31.39 -3.41 5.17
CA ASP A 142 -32.64 -3.94 4.64
C ASP A 142 -33.03 -3.73 3.16
N ASN A 143 -32.69 -4.74 2.35
CA ASN A 143 -33.58 -5.18 1.27
C ASN A 143 -34.78 -5.91 1.91
N LYS A 144 -35.96 -5.29 1.84
CA LYS A 144 -37.23 -6.00 1.66
C LYS A 144 -37.76 -5.67 0.27
#